data_AF-A0AA51MFQ9-F1
#
_entry.id   AF-A0AA51MFQ9-F1
#
_cell.length_a   1.000
_cell.length_b   1.000
_cell.length_c   1.000
_cell.angle_alpha   90.00
_cell.angle_beta   90.00
_cell.angle_gamma   90.00
#
_symmetry.space_group_name_H-M   'P 1'
#
loop_
_entity.id
_entity.type
_entity.pdbx_description
1 polymer ?
#
loop_
_entity_poly.entity_id
_entity_poly.type
_entity_poly.pdbx_seq_one_letter_code
_entity_poly.pdbx_strand_id
1 'polypeptide(L)'
;MTDTAPTPIPPTTQIALPDGRVELAPGAPPPSGPYANDDLLPVPVEGRTWTTYNFSALWVGMAHNTASWTLASGLIAVGMDWKQAVLTIALANVIVLVPMLLTGHAGPKYGISFPVFARASFGIRGANLPAVVRALVACGWFGIQTWIGGEAIYFLAGKLIGDGWTGAAEFGGHAWTMWLSFAIFWAIQVAVILRGMETIRRFENWAAPFVLVGAFVMLWWMADKAGGFGPLFDQPSRLGWGGDFWKVFWPSLMGMIGFWSTLSLNIPDFTRYGKSQKAQTRGQALGLPTTMTLFAFLSVMVTSGSQAVYGEPIWDPVQLAAKTDNVVGLLFALVTVLVATLSVNIAANLVAPAFDFSNVAPRRLSFRAGALITCVLAVLIFPWKLYADPQGYIFTWLGLVGGLLGTVAGILIADYWILRRARLHLVDLYRAGGRYWYEGGWNWRAVAAFVTGGVLAVGGADFHPLVAGRPVPFLEPLADYGWAVGLGTSLLLYLVLMRLPATRPRVPEGPAAAQP
;
A
#
# COMPACT_ATOMS: atom_id res chain seq x y z
N MET A 1 15.90 -9.02 -34.09
CA MET A 1 15.49 -10.37 -33.64
C MET A 1 14.06 -10.57 -34.06
N THR A 2 13.81 -11.58 -34.88
CA THR A 2 12.59 -11.83 -35.65
C THR A 2 11.38 -12.13 -34.76
N ASP A 3 10.29 -11.39 -35.00
CA ASP A 3 8.98 -11.48 -34.34
C ASP A 3 8.21 -12.68 -34.91
N THR A 4 8.50 -13.89 -34.43
CA THR A 4 7.70 -15.08 -34.75
C THR A 4 6.48 -15.12 -33.83
N ALA A 5 5.29 -14.94 -34.41
CA ALA A 5 4.03 -15.17 -33.72
C ALA A 5 4.05 -16.58 -33.08
N PRO A 6 3.72 -16.73 -31.78
CA PRO A 6 3.83 -18.00 -31.10
C PRO A 6 2.83 -19.02 -31.66
N THR A 7 3.30 -20.26 -31.80
CA THR A 7 2.51 -21.43 -32.20
C THR A 7 1.26 -21.58 -31.30
N PRO A 8 0.05 -21.84 -31.84
CA PRO A 8 -1.16 -21.93 -31.03
C PRO A 8 -1.10 -23.16 -30.11
N ILE A 9 -0.98 -22.94 -28.80
CA ILE A 9 -1.17 -23.96 -27.77
C ILE A 9 -2.68 -24.24 -27.66
N PRO A 10 -3.14 -25.52 -27.56
CA PRO A 10 -4.57 -25.84 -27.48
C PRO A 10 -5.26 -25.12 -26.32
N PRO A 11 -6.54 -24.74 -26.45
CA PRO A 11 -7.26 -24.06 -25.40
C PRO A 11 -7.38 -24.98 -24.18
N THR A 12 -6.75 -24.61 -23.07
CA THR A 12 -7.10 -25.18 -21.78
C THR A 12 -8.56 -24.84 -21.47
N THR A 13 -9.34 -25.82 -21.08
CA THR A 13 -10.74 -25.63 -20.70
C THR A 13 -10.80 -25.00 -19.30
N GLN A 14 -11.70 -24.03 -19.12
CA GLN A 14 -12.06 -23.47 -17.80
C GLN A 14 -13.50 -23.88 -17.47
N ILE A 15 -13.81 -24.01 -16.19
CA ILE A 15 -15.16 -24.28 -15.70
C ILE A 15 -15.67 -23.13 -14.84
N ALA A 16 -16.98 -22.90 -14.88
CA ALA A 16 -17.68 -21.99 -13.98
C ALA A 16 -18.53 -22.82 -13.02
N LEU A 17 -18.34 -22.60 -11.72
CA LEU A 17 -19.10 -23.25 -10.66
C LEU A 17 -20.46 -22.55 -10.46
N PRO A 18 -21.46 -23.22 -9.86
CA PRO A 18 -22.79 -22.64 -9.61
C PRO A 18 -22.78 -21.34 -8.80
N ASP A 19 -21.78 -21.15 -7.94
CA ASP A 19 -21.60 -19.94 -7.14
C ASP A 19 -20.88 -18.80 -7.89
N GLY A 20 -20.62 -18.99 -9.19
CA GLY A 20 -20.00 -18.02 -10.08
C GLY A 20 -18.47 -17.96 -10.01
N ARG A 21 -17.81 -18.80 -9.18
CA ARG A 21 -16.35 -18.96 -9.20
C ARG A 21 -15.92 -19.69 -10.47
N VAL A 22 -14.69 -19.41 -10.90
CA VAL A 22 -14.08 -19.96 -12.11
C VAL A 22 -12.74 -20.58 -11.73
N GLU A 23 -12.46 -21.74 -12.31
CA GLU A 23 -11.17 -22.41 -12.23
C GLU A 23 -10.84 -23.17 -13.51
N LEU A 24 -9.63 -23.71 -13.59
CA LEU A 24 -9.21 -24.58 -14.68
C LEU A 24 -9.99 -25.89 -14.59
N ALA A 25 -10.38 -26.46 -15.75
CA ALA A 25 -11.09 -27.72 -15.76
C ALA A 25 -10.25 -28.84 -15.11
N PRO A 26 -10.86 -29.79 -14.38
CA PRO A 26 -10.15 -30.93 -13.81
C PRO A 26 -9.33 -31.67 -14.88
N GLY A 27 -8.04 -31.94 -14.58
CA GLY A 27 -7.12 -32.60 -15.51
C GLY A 27 -6.56 -31.71 -16.63
N ALA A 28 -6.98 -30.45 -16.73
CA ALA A 28 -6.38 -29.50 -17.65
C ALA A 28 -4.96 -29.13 -17.17
N PRO A 29 -3.94 -29.13 -18.05
CA PRO A 29 -2.60 -28.71 -17.66
C PRO A 29 -2.62 -27.23 -17.24
N PRO A 30 -1.89 -26.83 -16.19
CA PRO A 30 -1.84 -25.42 -15.81
C PRO A 30 -1.30 -24.57 -16.97
N PRO A 31 -1.70 -23.29 -17.07
CA PRO A 31 -1.10 -22.36 -18.02
C PRO A 31 0.42 -22.45 -17.99
N SER A 32 1.03 -22.62 -19.16
CA SER A 32 2.47 -22.75 -19.32
C SER A 32 3.00 -21.73 -20.33
N GLY A 33 4.29 -21.42 -20.24
CA GLY A 33 4.96 -20.46 -21.13
C GLY A 33 5.59 -19.28 -20.39
N PRO A 34 6.04 -18.24 -21.12
CA PRO A 34 6.84 -17.15 -20.54
C PRO A 34 6.08 -16.25 -19.55
N TYR A 35 4.75 -16.33 -19.50
CA TYR A 35 3.88 -15.46 -18.69
C TYR A 35 3.17 -16.20 -17.54
N ALA A 36 3.56 -17.44 -17.29
CA ALA A 36 3.06 -18.29 -16.22
C ALA A 36 4.23 -18.78 -15.35
N ASN A 37 4.04 -18.76 -14.04
CA ASN A 37 4.91 -19.38 -13.03
C ASN A 37 4.03 -19.83 -11.85
N ASP A 38 4.57 -20.68 -10.98
CA ASP A 38 3.80 -21.29 -9.88
C ASP A 38 3.17 -20.24 -8.94
N ASP A 39 3.85 -19.12 -8.69
CA ASP A 39 3.35 -18.04 -7.83
C ASP A 39 2.15 -17.30 -8.44
N LEU A 40 2.10 -17.20 -9.77
CA LEU A 40 1.08 -16.47 -10.52
C LEU A 40 -0.09 -17.35 -10.96
N LEU A 41 0.04 -18.68 -10.95
CA LEU A 41 -1.03 -19.60 -11.35
C LEU A 41 -2.31 -19.41 -10.52
N PRO A 42 -3.52 -19.55 -11.09
CA PRO A 42 -4.74 -19.36 -10.32
C PRO A 42 -4.84 -20.37 -9.17
N VAL A 43 -5.26 -19.90 -8.00
CA VAL A 43 -5.51 -20.79 -6.84
C VAL A 43 -6.75 -21.64 -7.14
N PRO A 44 -6.64 -22.98 -7.13
CA PRO A 44 -7.78 -23.88 -7.28
C PRO A 44 -8.84 -23.61 -6.22
N VAL A 45 -10.11 -23.87 -6.52
CA VAL A 45 -11.22 -23.54 -5.59
C VAL A 45 -11.06 -24.22 -4.23
N GLU A 46 -10.54 -25.45 -4.22
CA GLU A 46 -10.23 -26.21 -2.99
C GLU A 46 -9.17 -25.51 -2.11
N GLY A 47 -8.23 -24.78 -2.72
CA GLY A 47 -7.21 -24.00 -2.00
C GLY A 47 -7.71 -22.65 -1.47
N ARG A 48 -8.94 -22.24 -1.80
CA ARG A 48 -9.51 -20.95 -1.38
C ARG A 48 -10.20 -21.08 -0.02
N THR A 49 -9.40 -21.15 1.04
CA THR A 49 -9.86 -21.47 2.41
C THR A 49 -10.11 -20.25 3.29
N TRP A 50 -9.67 -19.05 2.90
CA TRP A 50 -9.71 -17.86 3.74
C TRP A 50 -11.15 -17.39 4.00
N THR A 51 -11.44 -17.19 5.27
CA THR A 51 -12.74 -16.75 5.78
C THR A 51 -12.74 -15.26 6.11
N THR A 52 -13.89 -14.72 6.52
CA THR A 52 -14.01 -13.36 7.06
C THR A 52 -12.96 -13.10 8.14
N TYR A 53 -12.72 -14.07 9.03
CA TYR A 53 -11.73 -13.96 10.10
C TYR A 53 -10.32 -13.72 9.56
N ASN A 54 -9.90 -14.47 8.53
CA ASN A 54 -8.56 -14.33 7.96
C ASN A 54 -8.35 -12.92 7.38
N PHE A 55 -9.34 -12.40 6.65
CA PHE A 55 -9.27 -11.05 6.09
C PHE A 55 -9.33 -9.97 7.17
N SER A 56 -10.14 -10.12 8.22
CA SER A 56 -10.16 -9.17 9.33
C SER A 56 -8.86 -9.20 10.12
N ALA A 57 -8.33 -10.39 10.42
CA ALA A 57 -7.05 -10.56 11.11
C ALA A 57 -5.88 -9.99 10.30
N LEU A 58 -5.90 -10.13 8.96
CA LEU A 58 -4.94 -9.49 8.07
C LEU A 58 -4.90 -7.96 8.29
N TRP A 59 -6.07 -7.32 8.33
CA TRP A 59 -6.14 -5.87 8.57
C TRP A 59 -5.73 -5.48 9.98
N VAL A 60 -6.07 -6.29 10.98
CA VAL A 60 -5.59 -6.07 12.35
C VAL A 60 -4.06 -6.08 12.38
N GLY A 61 -3.45 -7.10 11.77
CA GLY A 61 -2.00 -7.26 11.70
C GLY A 61 -1.26 -6.16 10.94
N MET A 62 -1.86 -5.64 9.87
CA MET A 62 -1.24 -4.59 9.05
C MET A 62 -1.48 -3.19 9.60
N ALA A 63 -2.56 -2.98 10.36
CA ALA A 63 -2.96 -1.66 10.81
C ALA A 63 -2.00 -1.05 11.84
N HIS A 64 -1.53 -1.87 12.78
CA HIS A 64 -0.71 -1.43 13.92
C HIS A 64 0.77 -1.22 13.52
N ASN A 65 1.06 -0.16 12.80
CA ASN A 65 2.42 0.12 12.38
C ASN A 65 2.78 1.59 12.58
N THR A 66 4.08 1.85 12.65
CA THR A 66 4.62 3.17 12.94
C THR A 66 4.28 4.19 11.84
N ALA A 67 4.16 3.75 10.58
CA ALA A 67 3.71 4.60 9.47
C ALA A 67 2.23 5.03 9.62
N SER A 68 1.34 4.14 10.09
CA SER A 68 -0.06 4.47 10.42
C SER A 68 -0.16 5.39 11.63
N TRP A 69 0.74 5.22 12.61
CA TRP A 69 0.81 6.12 13.76
C TRP A 69 1.20 7.53 13.32
N THR A 70 2.30 7.65 12.57
CA THR A 70 2.82 8.92 12.06
C THR A 70 1.86 9.62 11.10
N LEU A 71 1.09 8.85 10.34
CA LEU A 71 -0.03 9.35 9.54
C LEU A 71 -1.06 10.07 10.42
N ALA A 72 -1.50 9.42 11.49
CA ALA A 72 -2.55 9.95 12.34
C ALA A 72 -2.08 11.14 13.19
N SER A 73 -0.88 11.04 13.76
CA SER A 73 -0.24 12.12 14.50
C SER A 73 0.11 13.32 13.63
N GLY A 74 0.49 13.09 12.37
CA GLY A 74 0.78 14.14 11.39
C GLY A 74 -0.42 15.08 11.18
N LEU A 75 -1.66 14.57 11.24
CA LEU A 75 -2.86 15.41 11.14
C LEU A 75 -2.97 16.42 12.30
N ILE A 76 -2.61 16.01 13.52
CA ILE A 76 -2.53 16.93 14.66
C ILE A 76 -1.40 17.95 14.45
N ALA A 77 -0.25 17.50 13.95
CA ALA A 77 0.89 18.37 13.69
C ALA A 77 0.61 19.45 12.62
N VAL A 78 -0.22 19.16 11.62
CA VAL A 78 -0.69 20.16 10.63
C VAL A 78 -1.84 21.04 11.14
N GLY A 79 -2.26 20.87 12.39
CA GLY A 79 -3.13 21.80 13.12
C GLY A 79 -4.57 21.32 13.35
N MET A 80 -4.91 20.07 12.99
CA MET A 80 -6.22 19.51 13.34
C MET A 80 -6.33 19.23 14.84
N ASP A 81 -7.54 19.28 15.39
CA ASP A 81 -7.83 18.65 16.68
C ASP A 81 -8.06 17.14 16.53
N TRP A 82 -8.26 16.46 17.66
CA TRP A 82 -8.46 15.01 17.66
C TRP A 82 -9.72 14.58 16.90
N LYS A 83 -10.80 15.37 16.93
CA LYS A 83 -12.07 15.04 16.27
C LYS A 83 -11.89 15.11 14.76
N GLN A 84 -11.25 16.17 14.30
CA GLN A 84 -10.93 16.43 12.91
C GLN A 84 -10.01 15.34 12.34
N ALA A 85 -8.93 14.99 13.06
CA ALA A 85 -8.00 13.96 12.63
C ALA A 85 -8.68 12.58 12.53
N VAL A 86 -9.38 12.15 13.58
CA VAL A 86 -10.08 10.85 13.60
C VAL A 86 -11.18 10.79 12.54
N LEU A 87 -11.96 11.86 12.36
CA LEU A 87 -12.98 11.94 11.32
C LEU A 87 -12.36 11.80 9.91
N THR A 88 -11.27 12.51 9.64
CA THR A 88 -10.58 12.48 8.34
C THR A 88 -10.09 11.07 8.03
N ILE A 89 -9.48 10.39 9.00
CA ILE A 89 -8.96 9.03 8.83
C ILE A 89 -10.11 8.02 8.67
N ALA A 90 -11.14 8.09 9.52
CA ALA A 90 -12.29 7.20 9.44
C ALA A 90 -12.99 7.30 8.07
N LEU A 91 -13.22 8.53 7.60
CA LEU A 91 -13.82 8.78 6.29
C LEU A 91 -12.95 8.28 5.15
N ALA A 92 -11.64 8.54 5.19
CA ALA A 92 -10.70 8.05 4.17
C ALA A 92 -10.73 6.52 4.06
N ASN A 93 -10.77 5.83 5.20
CA ASN A 93 -10.81 4.37 5.24
C ASN A 93 -12.14 3.80 4.70
N VAL A 94 -13.26 4.48 4.93
CA VAL A 94 -14.55 4.12 4.32
C VAL A 94 -14.53 4.35 2.80
N ILE A 95 -13.92 5.44 2.33
CA ILE A 95 -13.82 5.74 0.90
C ILE A 95 -12.93 4.72 0.18
N VAL A 96 -11.72 4.45 0.70
CA VAL A 96 -10.76 3.54 0.07
C VAL A 96 -11.23 2.08 0.10
N LEU A 97 -12.13 1.72 1.02
CA LEU A 97 -12.78 0.42 1.06
C LEU A 97 -13.57 0.13 -0.23
N VAL A 98 -14.19 1.13 -0.86
CA VAL A 98 -14.99 0.94 -2.07
C VAL A 98 -14.16 0.36 -3.23
N PRO A 99 -13.10 1.03 -3.73
CA PRO A 99 -12.28 0.48 -4.80
C PRO A 99 -11.60 -0.83 -4.38
N MET A 100 -11.23 -0.98 -3.11
CA MET A 100 -10.61 -2.21 -2.60
C MET A 100 -11.56 -3.42 -2.72
N LEU A 101 -12.83 -3.25 -2.35
CA LEU A 101 -13.83 -4.30 -2.53
C LEU A 101 -14.07 -4.62 -4.02
N LEU A 102 -14.07 -3.59 -4.87
CA LEU A 102 -14.28 -3.72 -6.31
C LEU A 102 -13.12 -4.47 -7.00
N THR A 103 -11.88 -4.13 -6.69
CA THR A 103 -10.69 -4.80 -7.26
C THR A 103 -10.52 -6.20 -6.67
N GLY A 104 -10.77 -6.38 -5.37
CA GLY A 104 -10.68 -7.67 -4.69
C GLY A 104 -11.64 -8.74 -5.19
N HIS A 105 -12.77 -8.35 -5.79
CA HIS A 105 -13.77 -9.30 -6.29
C HIS A 105 -13.18 -10.33 -7.28
N ALA A 106 -12.19 -9.93 -8.09
CA ALA A 106 -11.53 -10.83 -9.03
C ALA A 106 -10.78 -11.98 -8.34
N GLY A 107 -10.27 -11.77 -7.12
CA GLY A 107 -9.52 -12.74 -6.33
C GLY A 107 -10.34 -14.01 -6.03
N PRO A 108 -11.39 -13.97 -5.20
CA PRO A 108 -12.16 -15.17 -4.86
C PRO A 108 -12.88 -15.78 -6.06
N LYS A 109 -13.20 -14.98 -7.09
CA LYS A 109 -13.87 -15.45 -8.29
C LYS A 109 -12.95 -16.29 -9.17
N TYR A 110 -11.75 -15.79 -9.48
CA TYR A 110 -10.86 -16.38 -10.47
C TYR A 110 -9.59 -17.02 -9.88
N GLY A 111 -9.31 -16.81 -8.59
CA GLY A 111 -8.09 -17.29 -7.93
C GLY A 111 -6.82 -16.55 -8.36
N ILE A 112 -6.95 -15.36 -8.96
CA ILE A 112 -5.84 -14.63 -9.60
C ILE A 112 -5.29 -13.51 -8.71
N SER A 113 -3.98 -13.28 -8.82
CA SER A 113 -3.27 -12.15 -8.21
C SER A 113 -3.52 -10.84 -8.95
N PHE A 114 -3.08 -9.72 -8.36
CA PHE A 114 -3.21 -8.39 -8.94
C PHE A 114 -2.49 -8.23 -10.28
N PRO A 115 -1.22 -8.67 -10.47
CA PRO A 115 -0.56 -8.55 -11.76
C PRO A 115 -1.33 -9.27 -12.87
N VAL A 116 -1.91 -10.44 -12.56
CA VAL A 116 -2.74 -11.20 -13.51
C VAL A 116 -4.07 -10.49 -13.78
N PHE A 117 -4.71 -9.95 -12.75
CA PHE A 117 -5.94 -9.16 -12.91
C PHE A 117 -5.70 -7.94 -13.82
N ALA A 118 -4.58 -7.24 -13.65
CA ALA A 118 -4.20 -6.09 -14.46
C ALA A 118 -3.98 -6.42 -15.95
N ARG A 119 -3.66 -7.69 -16.30
CA ARG A 119 -3.53 -8.13 -17.70
C ARG A 119 -4.83 -7.95 -18.47
N ALA A 120 -5.98 -8.06 -17.79
CA ALA A 120 -7.27 -7.86 -18.43
C ALA A 120 -7.39 -6.47 -19.06
N SER A 121 -6.85 -5.44 -18.41
CA SER A 121 -7.00 -4.04 -18.82
C SER A 121 -5.78 -3.52 -19.58
N PHE A 122 -4.56 -3.79 -19.10
CA PHE A 122 -3.33 -3.26 -19.69
C PHE A 122 -2.70 -4.19 -20.74
N GLY A 123 -3.14 -5.44 -20.81
CA GLY A 123 -2.54 -6.49 -21.63
C GLY A 123 -1.47 -7.29 -20.90
N ILE A 124 -1.11 -8.46 -21.45
CA ILE A 124 -0.20 -9.41 -20.77
C ILE A 124 1.17 -8.79 -20.46
N ARG A 125 1.75 -8.01 -21.38
CA ARG A 125 3.00 -7.28 -21.15
C ARG A 125 2.73 -5.94 -20.47
N GLY A 126 1.65 -5.26 -20.84
CA GLY A 126 1.32 -3.95 -20.28
C GLY A 126 0.98 -3.97 -18.79
N ALA A 127 0.55 -5.10 -18.23
CA ALA A 127 0.34 -5.26 -16.79
C ALA A 127 1.62 -5.03 -15.95
N ASN A 128 2.80 -5.08 -16.57
CA ASN A 128 4.05 -4.70 -15.90
C ASN A 128 4.07 -3.22 -15.52
N LEU A 129 3.36 -2.34 -16.24
CA LEU A 129 3.28 -0.91 -15.88
C LEU A 129 2.67 -0.69 -14.49
N PRO A 130 1.42 -1.11 -14.22
CA PRO A 130 0.85 -0.95 -12.89
C PRO A 130 1.58 -1.80 -11.82
N ALA A 131 2.13 -2.96 -12.18
CA ALA A 131 2.94 -3.76 -11.26
C ALA A 131 4.23 -3.04 -10.82
N VAL A 132 4.99 -2.45 -11.75
CA VAL A 132 6.22 -1.72 -11.42
C VAL A 132 5.92 -0.45 -10.64
N VAL A 133 4.89 0.32 -11.01
CA VAL A 133 4.49 1.51 -10.25
C VAL A 133 4.15 1.14 -8.80
N ARG A 134 3.38 0.06 -8.61
CA ARG A 134 3.06 -0.47 -7.29
C ARG A 134 4.32 -0.93 -6.53
N ALA A 135 5.24 -1.63 -7.21
CA ALA A 135 6.47 -2.12 -6.61
C ALA A 135 7.34 -0.97 -6.10
N LEU A 136 7.46 0.11 -6.87
CA LEU A 136 8.22 1.31 -6.48
C LEU A 136 7.61 2.00 -5.25
N VAL A 137 6.28 2.08 -5.17
CA VAL A 137 5.61 2.59 -3.96
C VAL A 137 5.93 1.73 -2.74
N ALA A 138 5.88 0.41 -2.89
CA ALA A 138 6.24 -0.50 -1.80
C ALA A 138 7.72 -0.38 -1.40
N CYS A 139 8.63 -0.11 -2.35
CA CYS A 139 10.03 0.21 -2.04
C CYS A 139 10.15 1.49 -1.19
N GLY A 140 9.38 2.54 -1.50
CA GLY A 140 9.36 3.76 -0.70
C GLY A 140 8.85 3.51 0.72
N TRP A 141 7.77 2.75 0.86
CA TRP A 141 7.29 2.31 2.18
C TRP A 141 8.31 1.48 2.95
N PHE A 142 9.01 0.58 2.24
CA PHE A 142 10.11 -0.18 2.82
C PHE A 142 11.23 0.72 3.34
N GLY A 143 11.57 1.76 2.59
CA GLY A 143 12.57 2.76 2.97
C GLY A 143 12.16 3.55 4.20
N ILE A 144 10.94 4.11 4.21
CA ILE A 144 10.43 4.95 5.32
C ILE A 144 10.42 4.14 6.62
N GLN A 145 9.88 2.93 6.59
CA GLN A 145 9.88 2.05 7.76
C GLN A 145 11.31 1.66 8.17
N THR A 146 12.22 1.43 7.23
CA THR A 146 13.63 1.17 7.56
C THR A 146 14.27 2.37 8.26
N TRP A 147 13.95 3.60 7.84
CA TRP A 147 14.41 4.82 8.47
C TRP A 147 13.93 4.92 9.92
N ILE A 148 12.64 4.73 10.15
CA ILE A 148 12.02 4.72 11.48
C ILE A 148 12.67 3.67 12.39
N GLY A 149 12.93 2.46 11.88
CA GLY A 149 13.64 1.43 12.64
C GLY A 149 15.10 1.81 12.95
N GLY A 150 15.75 2.52 12.03
CA GLY A 150 17.04 3.15 12.26
C GLY A 150 17.01 4.18 13.38
N GLU A 151 16.00 5.07 13.41
CA GLU A 151 15.82 6.06 14.48
C GLU A 151 15.65 5.37 15.83
N ALA A 152 14.88 4.28 15.89
CA ALA A 152 14.71 3.53 17.12
C ALA A 152 16.02 2.92 17.62
N ILE A 153 16.89 2.37 16.75
CA ILE A 153 18.24 1.94 17.15
C ILE A 153 19.10 3.13 17.57
N TYR A 154 19.01 4.25 16.87
CA TYR A 154 19.79 5.45 17.13
C TYR A 154 19.54 6.01 18.54
N PHE A 155 18.27 6.22 18.91
CA PHE A 155 17.92 6.68 20.25
C PHE A 155 18.14 5.63 21.33
N LEU A 156 17.93 4.34 21.02
CA LEU A 156 18.21 3.24 21.94
C LEU A 156 19.70 3.18 22.29
N ALA A 157 20.56 3.23 21.27
CA ALA A 157 22.01 3.29 21.46
C ALA A 157 22.40 4.55 22.21
N GLY A 158 21.89 5.73 21.82
CA GLY A 158 22.11 6.98 22.54
C GLY A 158 21.87 6.88 24.04
N LYS A 159 20.78 6.21 24.45
CA LYS A 159 20.50 6.00 25.87
C LYS A 159 21.48 5.07 26.56
N LEU A 160 21.97 4.03 25.88
CA LEU A 160 22.83 2.99 26.44
C LEU A 160 24.30 3.38 26.50
N ILE A 161 24.80 4.07 25.46
CA ILE A 161 26.22 4.43 25.31
C ILE A 161 26.49 5.93 25.47
N GLY A 162 25.44 6.74 25.65
CA GLY A 162 25.53 8.15 26.04
C GLY A 162 25.36 9.14 24.88
N ASP A 163 25.20 10.41 25.25
CA ASP A 163 24.85 11.51 24.33
C ASP A 163 25.91 11.79 23.25
N GLY A 164 27.14 11.31 23.42
CA GLY A 164 28.15 11.37 22.35
C GLY A 164 27.75 10.60 21.09
N TRP A 165 26.84 9.63 21.20
CA TRP A 165 26.25 8.94 20.06
C TRP A 165 25.21 9.78 19.33
N THR A 166 24.33 10.47 20.06
CA THR A 166 23.26 11.30 19.49
C THR A 166 23.70 12.72 19.13
N GLY A 167 24.79 13.19 19.72
CA GLY A 167 25.47 14.45 19.39
C GLY A 167 26.67 14.26 18.47
N ALA A 168 26.77 13.12 17.78
CA ALA A 168 27.88 12.83 16.88
C ALA A 168 27.89 13.78 15.66
N ALA A 169 29.05 13.93 15.02
CA ALA A 169 29.22 14.84 13.89
C ALA A 169 28.17 14.61 12.78
N GLU A 170 27.62 15.70 12.28
CA GLU A 170 26.57 15.67 11.26
C GLU A 170 27.14 15.48 9.85
N PHE A 171 26.43 14.70 9.06
CA PHE A 171 26.67 14.49 7.64
C PHE A 171 25.32 14.33 6.93
N GLY A 172 25.09 15.11 5.87
CA GLY A 172 23.83 15.02 5.11
C GLY A 172 22.57 15.37 5.89
N GLY A 173 22.67 16.24 6.90
CA GLY A 173 21.54 16.70 7.73
C GLY A 173 21.22 15.82 8.94
N HIS A 174 21.99 14.76 9.19
CA HIS A 174 21.82 13.87 10.36
C HIS A 174 23.18 13.46 10.92
N ALA A 175 23.25 13.06 12.19
CA ALA A 175 24.46 12.47 12.78
C ALA A 175 24.92 11.22 12.01
N TRP A 176 26.24 11.02 11.84
CA TRP A 176 26.76 9.81 11.15
C TRP A 176 26.30 8.50 11.81
N THR A 177 26.05 8.54 13.12
CA THR A 177 25.51 7.45 13.93
C THR A 177 24.06 7.10 13.56
N MET A 178 23.25 8.09 13.14
CA MET A 178 21.90 7.83 12.61
C MET A 178 21.95 7.06 11.29
N TRP A 179 22.86 7.43 10.39
CA TRP A 179 23.10 6.67 9.15
C TRP A 179 23.58 5.25 9.41
N LEU A 180 24.44 5.07 10.42
CA LEU A 180 24.88 3.75 10.84
C LEU A 180 23.72 2.93 11.42
N SER A 181 22.88 3.52 12.27
CA SER A 181 21.69 2.86 12.81
C SER A 181 20.70 2.44 11.72
N PHE A 182 20.48 3.30 10.71
CA PHE A 182 19.71 2.97 9.52
C PHE A 182 20.31 1.79 8.75
N ALA A 183 21.62 1.80 8.49
CA ALA A 183 22.31 0.72 7.79
C ALA A 183 22.28 -0.61 8.56
N ILE A 184 22.39 -0.57 9.90
CA ILE A 184 22.26 -1.74 10.78
C ILE A 184 20.85 -2.31 10.67
N PHE A 185 19.81 -1.47 10.79
CA PHE A 185 18.43 -1.94 10.70
C PHE A 185 18.10 -2.52 9.31
N TRP A 186 18.60 -1.88 8.26
CA TRP A 186 18.51 -2.38 6.89
C TRP A 186 19.18 -3.76 6.75
N ALA A 187 20.38 -3.93 7.29
CA ALA A 187 21.10 -5.21 7.25
C ALA A 187 20.38 -6.32 8.04
N ILE A 188 19.79 -5.99 9.20
CA ILE A 188 18.96 -6.91 9.99
C ILE A 188 17.78 -7.40 9.14
N GLN A 189 17.07 -6.47 8.48
CA GLN A 189 15.96 -6.84 7.61
C GLN A 189 16.41 -7.74 6.47
N VAL A 190 17.49 -7.39 5.75
CA VAL A 190 18.07 -8.24 4.69
C VAL A 190 18.42 -9.63 5.24
N ALA A 191 19.01 -9.73 6.42
CA ALA A 191 19.35 -11.03 7.03
C ALA A 191 18.11 -11.87 7.33
N VAL A 192 17.03 -11.27 7.85
CA VAL A 192 15.75 -11.96 8.09
C VAL A 192 15.15 -12.45 6.77
N ILE A 193 15.20 -11.62 5.72
CA ILE A 193 14.70 -11.96 4.39
C ILE A 193 15.43 -13.16 3.80
N LEU A 194 16.76 -13.21 3.94
CA LEU A 194 17.58 -14.32 3.43
C LEU A 194 17.31 -15.64 4.16
N ARG A 195 16.77 -15.61 5.40
CA ARG A 195 16.37 -16.80 6.17
C ARG A 195 15.00 -17.38 5.74
N GLY A 196 14.19 -16.64 4.99
CA GLY A 196 12.97 -17.12 4.34
C GLY A 196 11.66 -16.87 5.11
N MET A 197 10.53 -17.17 4.44
CA MET A 197 9.17 -16.80 4.86
C MET A 197 8.68 -17.44 6.17
N GLU A 198 9.16 -18.63 6.51
CA GLU A 198 8.75 -19.33 7.73
C GLU A 198 9.23 -18.60 9.01
N THR A 199 10.42 -17.99 8.97
CA THR A 199 10.92 -17.16 10.08
C THR A 199 10.06 -15.91 10.28
N ILE A 200 9.64 -15.29 9.18
CA ILE A 200 8.81 -14.08 9.17
C ILE A 200 7.45 -14.38 9.79
N ARG A 201 6.79 -15.45 9.35
CA ARG A 201 5.47 -15.86 9.87
C ARG A 201 5.48 -16.12 11.38
N ARG A 202 6.53 -16.77 11.89
CA ARG A 202 6.66 -17.03 13.34
C ARG A 202 6.87 -15.75 14.13
N PHE A 203 7.62 -14.80 13.57
CA PHE A 203 7.86 -13.49 14.18
C PHE A 203 6.58 -12.65 14.27
N GLU A 204 5.80 -12.60 13.19
CA GLU A 204 4.55 -11.82 13.12
C GLU A 204 3.51 -12.21 14.18
N ASN A 205 3.36 -13.52 14.45
CA ASN A 205 2.30 -14.02 15.34
C ASN A 205 2.36 -13.46 16.77
N TRP A 206 3.54 -13.18 17.31
CA TRP A 206 3.69 -12.61 18.65
C TRP A 206 3.94 -11.09 18.62
N ALA A 207 4.47 -10.57 17.51
CA ALA A 207 4.73 -9.14 17.34
C ALA A 207 3.43 -8.33 17.39
N ALA A 208 2.35 -8.81 16.77
CA ALA A 208 1.08 -8.08 16.69
C ALA A 208 0.46 -7.75 18.07
N PRO A 209 0.23 -8.72 18.98
CA PRO A 209 -0.24 -8.42 20.34
C PRO A 209 0.71 -7.50 21.11
N PHE A 210 2.03 -7.70 20.97
CA PHE A 210 3.04 -6.92 21.68
C PHE A 210 2.99 -5.43 21.31
N VAL A 211 2.86 -5.13 20.02
CA VAL A 211 2.77 -3.75 19.52
C VAL A 211 1.48 -3.08 19.96
N LEU A 212 0.37 -3.80 19.95
CA LEU A 212 -0.91 -3.26 20.42
C LEU A 212 -0.85 -2.91 21.91
N VAL A 213 -0.27 -3.77 22.74
CA VAL A 213 -0.04 -3.47 24.16
C VAL A 213 0.84 -2.23 24.31
N GLY A 214 1.93 -2.13 23.53
CA GLY A 214 2.80 -0.96 23.57
C GLY A 214 2.10 0.35 23.19
N ALA A 215 1.18 0.33 22.22
CA ALA A 215 0.35 1.47 21.88
C ALA A 215 -0.52 1.94 23.05
N PHE A 216 -1.17 1.01 23.76
CA PHE A 216 -1.95 1.34 24.97
C PHE A 216 -1.07 1.83 26.12
N VAL A 217 0.12 1.25 26.31
CA VAL A 217 1.09 1.72 27.31
C VAL A 217 1.55 3.14 27.00
N MET A 218 1.84 3.48 25.73
CA MET A 218 2.16 4.86 25.33
C MET A 218 1.01 5.82 25.62
N LEU A 219 -0.23 5.43 25.34
CA LEU A 219 -1.40 6.25 25.67
C LEU A 219 -1.53 6.48 27.17
N TRP A 220 -1.40 5.42 27.97
CA TRP A 220 -1.46 5.54 29.43
C TRP A 220 -0.35 6.43 29.96
N TRP A 221 0.88 6.22 29.51
CA TRP A 221 2.03 7.03 29.91
C TRP A 221 1.83 8.51 29.59
N MET A 222 1.29 8.81 28.40
CA MET A 222 1.01 10.19 28.01
C MET A 222 -0.10 10.80 28.87
N ALA A 223 -1.17 10.06 29.13
CA ALA A 223 -2.26 10.51 30.00
C ALA A 223 -1.75 10.79 31.43
N ASP A 224 -0.90 9.92 31.98
CA ASP A 224 -0.28 10.11 33.29
C ASP A 224 0.58 11.39 33.33
N LYS A 225 1.47 11.58 32.33
CA LYS A 225 2.29 12.79 32.19
C LYS A 225 1.46 14.06 32.03
N ALA A 226 0.29 13.99 31.40
CA ALA A 226 -0.62 15.11 31.21
C ALA A 226 -1.51 15.40 32.43
N GLY A 227 -1.49 14.58 33.48
CA GLY A 227 -2.38 14.73 34.64
C GLY A 227 -3.78 14.15 34.43
N GLY A 228 -3.95 13.23 33.48
CA GLY A 228 -5.20 12.53 33.15
C GLY A 228 -5.51 12.54 31.65
N PHE A 229 -6.63 11.93 31.27
CA PHE A 229 -7.06 11.90 29.87
C PHE A 229 -7.68 13.22 29.36
N GLY A 230 -8.21 14.06 30.25
CA GLY A 230 -8.88 15.32 29.89
C GLY A 230 -8.03 16.22 28.98
N PRO A 231 -6.78 16.55 29.36
CA PRO A 231 -5.90 17.39 28.56
C PRO A 231 -5.59 16.88 27.15
N LEU A 232 -5.69 15.57 26.91
CA LEU A 232 -5.54 14.97 25.58
C LEU A 232 -6.76 15.25 24.68
N PHE A 233 -7.95 15.43 25.26
CA PHE A 233 -9.18 15.76 24.53
C PHE A 233 -9.40 17.28 24.36
N ASP A 234 -8.78 18.08 25.22
CA ASP A 234 -9.03 19.52 25.33
C ASP A 234 -8.08 20.39 24.49
N GLN A 235 -7.11 19.80 23.78
CA GLN A 235 -6.24 20.57 22.88
C GLN A 235 -7.04 21.19 21.73
N PRO A 236 -6.99 22.53 21.57
CA PRO A 236 -7.78 23.21 20.56
C PRO A 236 -7.21 23.00 19.16
N SER A 237 -8.11 22.94 18.16
CA SER A 237 -7.72 22.99 16.75
C SER A 237 -7.06 24.33 16.43
N ARG A 238 -5.95 24.29 15.68
CA ARG A 238 -5.32 25.50 15.11
C ARG A 238 -6.05 25.98 13.86
N LEU A 239 -6.90 25.14 13.27
CA LEU A 239 -7.63 25.40 12.01
C LEU A 239 -9.10 25.81 12.25
N GLY A 240 -9.67 25.48 13.41
CA GLY A 240 -11.11 25.62 13.66
C GLY A 240 -11.94 24.79 12.66
N TRP A 241 -13.23 25.11 12.47
CA TRP A 241 -14.10 24.46 11.46
C TRP A 241 -14.39 25.34 10.23
N GLY A 242 -13.64 26.45 10.11
CA GLY A 242 -13.80 27.43 9.05
C GLY A 242 -13.09 27.07 7.75
N GLY A 243 -12.84 28.06 6.90
CA GLY A 243 -12.22 27.87 5.58
C GLY A 243 -10.82 27.23 5.63
N ASP A 244 -10.04 27.53 6.66
CA ASP A 244 -8.67 27.01 6.78
C ASP A 244 -8.64 25.50 7.05
N PHE A 245 -9.62 24.97 7.80
CA PHE A 245 -9.80 23.54 7.96
C PHE A 245 -10.09 22.86 6.63
N TRP A 246 -11.04 23.36 5.83
CA TRP A 246 -11.43 22.71 4.58
C TRP A 246 -10.30 22.70 3.54
N LYS A 247 -9.43 23.71 3.54
CA LYS A 247 -8.24 23.75 2.68
C LYS A 247 -7.24 22.63 3.02
N VAL A 248 -7.09 22.30 4.29
CA VAL A 248 -6.20 21.20 4.74
C VAL A 248 -6.91 19.84 4.67
N PHE A 249 -8.20 19.81 4.96
CA PHE A 249 -9.01 18.60 5.04
C PHE A 249 -9.00 17.80 3.73
N TRP A 250 -9.23 18.44 2.57
CA TRP A 250 -9.31 17.70 1.30
C TRP A 250 -7.98 17.06 0.88
N PRO A 251 -6.85 17.78 0.86
CA PRO A 251 -5.54 17.17 0.60
C PRO A 251 -5.18 16.12 1.65
N SER A 252 -5.49 16.35 2.93
CA SER A 252 -5.27 15.36 3.99
C SER A 252 -6.09 14.10 3.74
N LEU A 253 -7.38 14.23 3.41
CA LEU A 253 -8.25 13.10 3.06
C LEU A 253 -7.69 12.30 1.88
N MET A 254 -7.21 12.98 0.84
CA MET A 254 -6.55 12.32 -0.30
C MET A 254 -5.27 11.59 0.11
N GLY A 255 -4.44 12.19 0.97
CA GLY A 255 -3.25 11.54 1.52
C GLY A 255 -3.61 10.30 2.34
N MET A 256 -4.62 10.39 3.21
CA MET A 256 -5.11 9.24 3.99
C MET A 256 -5.64 8.11 3.09
N ILE A 257 -6.34 8.43 2.00
CA ILE A 257 -6.76 7.44 1.00
C ILE A 257 -5.54 6.87 0.27
N GLY A 258 -4.55 7.72 -0.05
CA GLY A 258 -3.29 7.37 -0.68
C GLY A 258 -2.50 6.33 0.11
N PHE A 259 -2.50 6.43 1.44
CA PHE A 259 -1.84 5.48 2.35
C PHE A 259 -2.25 4.02 2.06
N TRP A 260 -3.55 3.76 1.88
CA TRP A 260 -4.07 2.42 1.60
C TRP A 260 -4.27 2.13 0.11
N SER A 261 -3.97 3.06 -0.79
CA SER A 261 -4.21 2.88 -2.23
C SER A 261 -3.39 1.73 -2.83
N THR A 262 -2.18 1.49 -2.34
CA THR A 262 -1.34 0.33 -2.74
C THR A 262 -2.03 -0.99 -2.44
N LEU A 263 -2.53 -1.13 -1.21
CA LEU A 263 -3.21 -2.34 -0.78
C LEU A 263 -4.59 -2.50 -1.41
N SER A 264 -5.28 -1.38 -1.66
CA SER A 264 -6.55 -1.35 -2.39
C SER A 264 -6.42 -2.00 -3.77
N LEU A 265 -5.30 -1.77 -4.47
CA LEU A 265 -5.06 -2.37 -5.79
C LEU A 265 -4.67 -3.84 -5.72
N ASN A 266 -3.76 -4.21 -4.81
CA ASN A 266 -3.22 -5.57 -4.76
C ASN A 266 -3.96 -6.52 -3.80
N ILE A 267 -5.08 -6.10 -3.23
CA ILE A 267 -5.93 -6.99 -2.44
C ILE A 267 -6.30 -8.32 -3.14
N PRO A 268 -6.35 -8.45 -4.51
CA PRO A 268 -6.40 -9.75 -5.18
C PRO A 268 -5.32 -10.76 -4.77
N ASP A 269 -4.13 -10.31 -4.38
CA ASP A 269 -3.02 -11.18 -3.94
C ASP A 269 -3.39 -11.98 -2.68
N PHE A 270 -4.21 -11.39 -1.80
CA PHE A 270 -4.74 -12.05 -0.61
C PHE A 270 -6.10 -12.70 -0.89
N THR A 271 -6.95 -12.01 -1.62
CA THR A 271 -8.36 -12.43 -1.79
C THR A 271 -8.52 -13.59 -2.77
N ARG A 272 -7.49 -13.90 -3.58
CA ARG A 272 -7.40 -15.17 -4.34
C ARG A 272 -7.52 -16.43 -3.48
N TYR A 273 -7.20 -16.34 -2.18
CA TYR A 273 -7.38 -17.43 -1.22
C TYR A 273 -8.77 -17.43 -0.56
N GLY A 274 -9.63 -16.46 -0.88
CA GLY A 274 -10.94 -16.27 -0.24
C GLY A 274 -11.98 -17.33 -0.63
N LYS A 275 -12.62 -17.93 0.37
CA LYS A 275 -13.65 -18.96 0.14
C LYS A 275 -14.91 -18.46 -0.55
N SER A 276 -15.23 -17.16 -0.44
CA SER A 276 -16.40 -16.55 -1.07
C SER A 276 -16.28 -15.03 -1.15
N GLN A 277 -17.08 -14.41 -2.02
CA GLN A 277 -17.16 -12.95 -2.12
C GLN A 277 -17.59 -12.31 -0.80
N LYS A 278 -18.59 -12.91 -0.15
CA LYS A 278 -19.10 -12.46 1.17
C LYS A 278 -18.02 -12.48 2.24
N ALA A 279 -17.12 -13.47 2.22
CA ALA A 279 -16.00 -13.55 3.16
C ALA A 279 -15.02 -12.39 2.96
N GLN A 280 -14.63 -12.08 1.72
CA GLN A 280 -13.74 -10.95 1.47
C GLN A 280 -14.40 -9.61 1.81
N THR A 281 -15.67 -9.42 1.44
CA THR A 281 -16.35 -8.13 1.61
C THR A 281 -16.54 -7.81 3.08
N ARG A 282 -17.06 -8.77 3.86
CA ARG A 282 -17.23 -8.57 5.30
C ARG A 282 -15.89 -8.46 6.01
N GLY A 283 -14.91 -9.28 5.61
CA GLY A 283 -13.62 -9.32 6.28
C GLY A 283 -12.86 -8.01 6.19
N GLN A 284 -12.87 -7.40 5.00
CA GLN A 284 -12.25 -6.10 4.76
C GLN A 284 -13.05 -4.94 5.38
N ALA A 285 -14.38 -4.94 5.24
CA ALA A 285 -15.24 -3.90 5.80
C ALA A 285 -15.21 -3.85 7.33
N LEU A 286 -15.10 -5.02 7.99
CA LEU A 286 -14.96 -5.11 9.43
C LEU A 286 -13.51 -4.93 9.90
N GLY A 287 -12.52 -5.29 9.07
CA GLY A 287 -11.11 -5.24 9.44
C GLY A 287 -10.49 -3.85 9.31
N LEU A 288 -10.52 -3.27 8.11
CA LEU A 288 -9.78 -2.04 7.80
C LEU A 288 -10.33 -0.82 8.54
N PRO A 289 -11.59 -0.37 8.31
CA PRO A 289 -12.07 0.89 8.90
C PRO A 289 -12.08 0.89 10.43
N THR A 290 -12.48 -0.23 11.05
CA THR A 290 -12.58 -0.30 12.51
C THR A 290 -11.21 -0.24 13.17
N THR A 291 -10.26 -1.05 12.69
CA THR A 291 -8.93 -1.13 13.29
C THR A 291 -8.16 0.15 13.05
N MET A 292 -8.22 0.69 11.82
CA MET A 292 -7.57 1.96 11.50
C MET A 292 -8.10 3.11 12.35
N THR A 293 -9.42 3.22 12.50
CA THR A 293 -10.01 4.29 13.30
C THR A 293 -9.60 4.17 14.76
N LEU A 294 -9.59 2.95 15.33
CA LEU A 294 -9.15 2.72 16.70
C LEU A 294 -7.66 3.06 16.88
N PHE A 295 -6.80 2.57 16.00
CA PHE A 295 -5.36 2.80 16.10
C PHE A 295 -5.00 4.28 15.88
N ALA A 296 -5.66 4.93 14.92
CA ALA A 296 -5.54 6.36 14.69
C ALA A 296 -5.99 7.17 15.91
N PHE A 297 -7.09 6.77 16.56
CA PHE A 297 -7.53 7.39 17.79
C PHE A 297 -6.46 7.30 18.88
N LEU A 298 -5.85 6.12 19.10
CA LEU A 298 -4.76 5.97 20.08
C LEU A 298 -3.59 6.90 19.77
N SER A 299 -3.15 6.95 18.51
CA SER A 299 -2.04 7.78 18.06
C SER A 299 -2.33 9.28 18.22
N VAL A 300 -3.49 9.72 17.74
CA VAL A 300 -3.95 11.11 17.84
C VAL A 300 -4.02 11.57 19.29
N MET A 301 -4.55 10.71 20.19
CA MET A 301 -4.64 11.02 21.61
C MET A 301 -3.26 11.17 22.25
N VAL A 302 -2.30 10.30 21.89
CA VAL A 302 -0.91 10.42 22.36
C VAL A 302 -0.25 11.70 21.86
N THR A 303 -0.44 12.07 20.58
CA THR A 303 0.15 13.29 20.00
C THR A 303 -0.53 14.56 20.51
N SER A 304 -1.84 14.52 20.76
CA SER A 304 -2.53 15.61 21.45
C SER A 304 -2.00 15.79 22.88
N GLY A 305 -1.77 14.69 23.60
CA GLY A 305 -1.15 14.72 24.91
C GLY A 305 0.27 15.27 24.90
N SER A 306 1.07 14.97 23.87
CA SER A 306 2.41 15.53 23.75
C SER A 306 2.38 17.05 23.59
N GLN A 307 1.36 17.58 22.91
CA GLN A 307 1.11 19.03 22.86
C GLN A 307 0.76 19.61 24.24
N ALA A 308 -0.04 18.89 25.05
CA ALA A 308 -0.38 19.31 26.40
C ALA A 308 0.84 19.33 27.34
N VAL A 309 1.73 18.33 27.21
CA VAL A 309 2.87 18.12 28.12
C VAL A 309 4.10 18.94 27.71
N TYR A 310 4.40 18.98 26.41
CA TYR A 310 5.64 19.55 25.87
C TYR A 310 5.40 20.86 25.10
N GLY A 311 4.16 21.30 24.94
CA GLY A 311 3.80 22.51 24.20
C GLY A 311 3.75 22.35 22.68
N GLU A 312 4.13 21.18 22.16
CA GLU A 312 4.15 20.87 20.73
C GLU A 312 3.67 19.45 20.42
N PRO A 313 2.95 19.25 19.30
CA PRO A 313 2.50 17.92 18.89
C PRO A 313 3.68 17.12 18.30
N ILE A 314 4.37 16.35 19.15
CA ILE A 314 5.40 15.42 18.71
C ILE A 314 4.72 14.27 17.95
N TRP A 315 4.88 14.31 16.63
CA TRP A 315 4.19 13.40 15.71
C TRP A 315 4.92 12.07 15.53
N ASP A 316 6.25 12.09 15.63
CA ASP A 316 7.08 10.91 15.56
C ASP A 316 7.04 10.13 16.88
N PRO A 317 6.53 8.89 16.90
CA PRO A 317 6.44 8.08 18.11
C PRO A 317 7.80 7.65 18.67
N VAL A 318 8.85 7.53 17.84
CA VAL A 318 10.21 7.23 18.27
C VAL A 318 10.79 8.41 19.02
N GLN A 319 10.67 9.61 18.45
CA GLN A 319 11.15 10.84 19.10
C GLN A 319 10.36 11.13 20.36
N LEU A 320 9.04 10.88 20.36
CA LEU A 320 8.21 11.01 21.54
C LEU A 320 8.63 10.03 22.65
N ALA A 321 8.87 8.76 22.30
CA ALA A 321 9.38 7.78 23.24
C ALA A 321 10.72 8.24 23.84
N ALA A 322 11.61 8.81 23.02
CA ALA A 322 12.91 9.32 23.45
C ALA A 322 12.83 10.48 24.48
N LYS A 323 11.68 11.15 24.64
CA LYS A 323 11.47 12.19 25.67
C LYS A 323 11.27 11.62 27.07
N THR A 324 11.08 10.31 27.22
CA THR A 324 10.83 9.73 28.54
C THR A 324 12.11 9.63 29.39
N ASP A 325 12.00 10.06 30.65
CA ASP A 325 13.09 9.95 31.63
C ASP A 325 13.23 8.50 32.15
N ASN A 326 12.18 7.69 32.01
CA ASN A 326 12.14 6.32 32.47
C ASN A 326 12.88 5.39 31.50
N VAL A 327 14.08 4.95 31.89
CA VAL A 327 14.91 4.02 31.09
C VAL A 327 14.14 2.77 30.69
N VAL A 328 13.39 2.14 31.60
CA VAL A 328 12.66 0.90 31.30
C VAL A 328 11.52 1.18 30.31
N GLY A 329 10.79 2.28 30.50
CA GLY A 329 9.74 2.71 29.58
C GLY A 329 10.28 3.05 28.18
N LEU A 330 11.43 3.71 28.12
CA LEU A 330 12.13 4.02 26.87
C LEU A 330 12.54 2.75 26.13
N LEU A 331 13.23 1.84 26.83
CA LEU A 331 13.67 0.55 26.26
C LEU A 331 12.48 -0.24 25.73
N PHE A 332 11.39 -0.31 26.50
CA PHE A 332 10.17 -0.98 26.09
C PHE A 332 9.59 -0.33 24.82
N ALA A 333 9.40 0.99 24.81
CA ALA A 333 8.82 1.69 23.67
C ALA A 333 9.66 1.56 22.39
N LEU A 334 10.98 1.73 22.48
CA LEU A 334 11.87 1.61 21.32
C LEU A 334 11.96 0.17 20.80
N VAL A 335 11.98 -0.83 21.69
CA VAL A 335 11.89 -2.25 21.29
C VAL A 335 10.53 -2.53 20.64
N THR A 336 9.44 -1.97 21.16
CA THR A 336 8.13 -2.07 20.52
C THR A 336 8.15 -1.50 19.11
N VAL A 337 8.72 -0.31 18.90
CA VAL A 337 8.82 0.26 17.55
C VAL A 337 9.69 -0.62 16.65
N LEU A 338 10.83 -1.12 17.11
CA LEU A 338 11.68 -2.01 16.32
C LEU A 338 10.94 -3.29 15.89
N VAL A 339 10.20 -3.91 16.81
CA VAL A 339 9.41 -5.11 16.52
C VAL A 339 8.27 -4.78 15.56
N ALA A 340 7.54 -3.67 15.78
CA ALA A 340 6.44 -3.22 14.92
C ALA A 340 6.93 -2.98 13.49
N THR A 341 7.99 -2.20 13.36
CA THR A 341 8.58 -1.83 12.09
C THR A 341 9.13 -3.06 11.38
N LEU A 342 9.91 -3.92 12.05
CA LEU A 342 10.44 -5.13 11.44
C LEU A 342 9.33 -6.07 10.93
N SER A 343 8.28 -6.26 11.75
CA SER A 343 7.15 -7.14 11.44
C SER A 343 6.41 -6.67 10.20
N VAL A 344 5.93 -5.41 10.23
CA VAL A 344 5.07 -4.89 9.15
C VAL A 344 5.87 -4.64 7.88
N ASN A 345 7.13 -4.19 8.01
CA ASN A 345 7.90 -3.81 6.84
C ASN A 345 8.24 -5.00 5.94
N ILE A 346 8.56 -6.14 6.54
CA ILE A 346 8.79 -7.37 5.79
C ILE A 346 7.47 -7.88 5.21
N ALA A 347 6.41 -7.98 6.01
CA ALA A 347 5.12 -8.52 5.59
C ALA A 347 4.48 -7.74 4.44
N ALA A 348 4.37 -6.42 4.59
CA ALA A 348 3.57 -5.57 3.74
C ALA A 348 4.38 -4.96 2.58
N ASN A 349 5.62 -4.53 2.86
CA ASN A 349 6.36 -3.69 1.94
C ASN A 349 7.46 -4.42 1.17
N LEU A 350 7.77 -5.67 1.52
CA LEU A 350 8.78 -6.46 0.81
C LEU A 350 8.18 -7.59 -0.03
N VAL A 351 7.25 -8.36 0.54
CA VAL A 351 6.70 -9.55 -0.13
C VAL A 351 6.03 -9.16 -1.45
N ALA A 352 5.21 -8.11 -1.42
CA ALA A 352 4.45 -7.68 -2.58
C ALA A 352 5.32 -7.17 -3.75
N PRO A 353 6.31 -6.27 -3.57
CA PRO A 353 7.19 -5.87 -4.66
C PRO A 353 8.11 -7.01 -5.13
N ALA A 354 8.49 -7.94 -4.25
CA ALA A 354 9.27 -9.11 -4.68
C ALA A 354 8.52 -9.95 -5.73
N PHE A 355 7.19 -10.10 -5.57
CA PHE A 355 6.33 -10.74 -6.58
C PHE A 355 6.11 -9.87 -7.83
N ASP A 356 6.02 -8.55 -7.70
CA ASP A 356 5.91 -7.69 -8.88
C ASP A 356 7.18 -7.75 -9.74
N PHE A 357 8.36 -7.64 -9.11
CA PHE A 357 9.62 -7.71 -9.82
C PHE A 357 9.83 -9.09 -10.45
N SER A 358 9.42 -10.17 -9.77
CA SER A 358 9.43 -11.49 -10.40
C SER A 358 8.46 -11.58 -11.59
N ASN A 359 7.30 -10.91 -11.56
CA ASN A 359 6.39 -10.84 -12.70
C ASN A 359 6.97 -10.05 -13.91
N VAL A 360 7.84 -9.06 -13.69
CA VAL A 360 8.50 -8.31 -14.79
C VAL A 360 9.36 -9.22 -15.65
N ALA A 361 10.16 -10.09 -15.03
CA ALA A 361 11.02 -11.04 -15.72
C ALA A 361 11.06 -12.41 -15.02
N PRO A 362 10.01 -13.25 -15.16
CA PRO A 362 9.83 -14.48 -14.38
C PRO A 362 10.97 -15.50 -14.49
N ARG A 363 11.71 -15.48 -15.61
CA ARG A 363 12.86 -16.39 -15.83
C ARG A 363 14.18 -15.89 -15.24
N ARG A 364 14.27 -14.62 -14.87
CA ARG A 364 15.54 -13.98 -14.44
C ARG A 364 15.48 -13.49 -12.99
N LEU A 365 14.30 -13.14 -12.51
CA LEU A 365 14.11 -12.57 -11.19
C LEU A 365 13.37 -13.57 -10.30
N SER A 366 14.12 -14.18 -9.38
CA SER A 366 13.54 -14.95 -8.28
C SER A 366 12.96 -14.01 -7.22
N PHE A 367 12.13 -14.54 -6.32
CA PHE A 367 11.65 -13.81 -5.14
C PHE A 367 12.80 -13.15 -4.36
N ARG A 368 13.91 -13.87 -4.14
CA ARG A 368 15.09 -13.35 -3.44
C ARG A 368 15.73 -12.17 -4.19
N ALA A 369 15.85 -12.27 -5.51
CA ALA A 369 16.37 -11.18 -6.33
C ALA A 369 15.45 -9.95 -6.28
N GLY A 370 14.14 -10.15 -6.39
CA GLY A 370 13.13 -9.10 -6.25
C GLY A 370 13.20 -8.41 -4.88
N ALA A 371 13.34 -9.18 -3.80
CA ALA A 371 13.49 -8.64 -2.44
C ALA A 371 14.76 -7.79 -2.29
N LEU A 372 15.90 -8.22 -2.84
CA LEU A 372 17.14 -7.43 -2.81
C LEU A 372 17.02 -6.13 -3.62
N ILE A 373 16.36 -6.17 -4.78
CA ILE A 373 16.04 -4.97 -5.57
C ILE A 373 15.22 -4.00 -4.73
N THR A 374 14.18 -4.48 -4.03
CA THR A 374 13.38 -3.65 -3.10
C THR A 374 14.27 -2.99 -2.06
N CYS A 375 15.16 -3.74 -1.41
CA CYS A 375 16.04 -3.20 -0.37
C CYS A 375 16.98 -2.11 -0.89
N VAL A 376 17.48 -2.22 -2.12
CA VAL A 376 18.35 -1.19 -2.73
C VAL A 376 17.52 0.03 -3.14
N LEU A 377 16.42 -0.16 -3.86
CA LEU A 377 15.56 0.95 -4.31
C LEU A 377 14.96 1.74 -3.14
N ALA A 378 14.67 1.06 -2.03
CA ALA A 378 14.20 1.69 -0.81
C ALA A 378 15.15 2.75 -0.25
N VAL A 379 16.47 2.56 -0.41
CA VAL A 379 17.48 3.56 -0.02
C VAL A 379 17.53 4.69 -1.05
N LEU A 380 17.47 4.35 -2.34
CA LEU A 380 17.57 5.32 -3.46
C LEU A 380 16.37 6.26 -3.59
N ILE A 381 15.24 5.94 -2.94
CA ILE A 381 14.04 6.80 -2.89
C ILE A 381 14.18 7.92 -1.83
N PHE A 382 15.29 7.96 -1.07
CA PHE A 382 15.55 8.98 -0.03
C PHE A 382 14.46 9.03 1.05
N PRO A 383 14.19 7.92 1.76
CA PRO A 383 13.08 7.84 2.71
C PRO A 383 13.15 8.87 3.85
N TRP A 384 14.35 9.24 4.28
CA TRP A 384 14.56 10.30 5.28
C TRP A 384 14.03 11.66 4.84
N LYS A 385 14.05 11.98 3.54
CA LYS A 385 13.46 13.21 3.01
C LYS A 385 11.93 13.14 2.96
N LEU A 386 11.38 11.96 2.67
CA LEU A 386 9.94 11.74 2.60
C LEU A 386 9.28 11.72 3.99
N TYR A 387 10.05 11.36 5.02
CA TYR A 387 9.61 11.26 6.40
C TYR A 387 10.05 12.45 7.27
N ALA A 388 10.87 13.37 6.75
CA ALA A 388 11.46 14.46 7.53
C ALA A 388 10.42 15.34 8.26
N ASP A 389 9.26 15.54 7.66
CA ASP A 389 8.21 16.38 8.22
C ASP A 389 6.79 15.92 7.79
N PRO A 390 5.74 16.33 8.52
CA PRO A 390 4.36 15.94 8.20
C PRO A 390 3.86 16.41 6.84
N GLN A 391 4.34 17.55 6.32
CA GLN A 391 3.90 18.08 5.03
C GLN A 391 4.46 17.23 3.88
N GLY A 392 5.76 16.94 3.92
CA GLY A 392 6.41 16.03 2.97
C GLY A 392 5.78 14.63 3.02
N TYR A 393 5.52 14.12 4.22
CA TYR A 393 4.89 12.81 4.37
C TYR A 393 3.45 12.77 3.81
N ILE A 394 2.59 13.70 4.23
CA ILE A 394 1.16 13.65 3.88
C ILE A 394 0.90 14.16 2.45
N PHE A 395 1.48 15.28 2.06
CA PHE A 395 1.10 15.94 0.80
C PHE A 395 2.02 15.56 -0.36
N THR A 396 3.31 15.31 -0.10
CA THR A 396 4.23 14.86 -1.17
C THR A 396 4.16 13.36 -1.37
N TRP A 397 4.49 12.57 -0.34
CA TRP A 397 4.57 11.11 -0.47
C TRP A 397 3.19 10.49 -0.70
N LEU A 398 2.23 10.70 0.21
CA LEU A 398 0.91 10.09 0.07
C LEU A 398 0.09 10.68 -1.08
N GLY A 399 0.27 11.97 -1.38
CA GLY A 399 -0.31 12.60 -2.56
C GLY A 399 0.15 11.94 -3.86
N LEU A 400 1.47 11.74 -4.02
CA LEU A 400 2.05 11.05 -5.18
C LEU A 400 1.53 9.61 -5.30
N VAL A 401 1.56 8.87 -4.20
CA VAL A 401 1.10 7.47 -4.15
C VAL A 401 -0.38 7.38 -4.48
N GLY A 402 -1.22 8.17 -3.81
CA GLY A 402 -2.65 8.19 -4.04
C GLY A 402 -3.01 8.58 -5.47
N GLY A 403 -2.38 9.63 -6.00
CA GLY A 403 -2.62 10.09 -7.37
C GLY A 403 -2.32 9.03 -8.42
N LEU A 404 -1.11 8.46 -8.39
CA LEU A 404 -0.70 7.45 -9.37
C LEU A 404 -1.51 6.15 -9.23
N LEU A 405 -1.75 5.67 -8.02
CA LEU A 405 -2.48 4.41 -7.83
C LEU A 405 -3.99 4.56 -8.04
N GLY A 406 -4.54 5.75 -7.82
CA GLY A 406 -5.91 6.10 -8.20
C GLY A 406 -6.15 5.85 -9.69
N THR A 407 -5.21 6.21 -10.56
CA THR A 407 -5.32 6.00 -12.02
C THR A 407 -5.46 4.53 -12.40
N VAL A 408 -4.64 3.66 -11.80
CA VAL A 408 -4.72 2.22 -11.98
C VAL A 408 -6.06 1.69 -11.52
N ALA A 409 -6.53 2.12 -10.33
CA ALA A 409 -7.82 1.70 -9.79
C ALA A 409 -8.97 2.07 -10.73
N GLY A 410 -8.97 3.30 -11.24
CA GLY A 410 -9.96 3.79 -12.21
C GLY A 410 -10.04 2.92 -13.46
N ILE A 411 -8.89 2.54 -14.04
CA ILE A 411 -8.82 1.67 -15.23
C ILE A 411 -9.33 0.27 -14.92
N LEU A 412 -8.89 -0.34 -13.82
CA LEU A 412 -9.30 -1.69 -13.44
C LEU A 412 -10.81 -1.76 -13.17
N ILE A 413 -11.36 -0.75 -12.48
CA ILE A 413 -12.81 -0.66 -12.21
C ILE A 413 -13.58 -0.48 -13.51
N ALA A 414 -13.15 0.44 -14.39
CA ALA A 414 -13.77 0.65 -15.69
C ALA A 414 -13.80 -0.63 -16.54
N ASP A 415 -12.66 -1.29 -16.68
CA ASP A 415 -12.52 -2.49 -17.49
C ASP A 415 -13.34 -3.65 -16.93
N TYR A 416 -13.16 -3.94 -15.65
CA TYR A 416 -13.74 -5.13 -15.05
C TYR A 416 -15.23 -5.00 -14.82
N TRP A 417 -15.69 -3.92 -14.18
CA TRP A 417 -17.10 -3.79 -13.77
C TRP A 417 -17.99 -3.25 -14.88
N ILE A 418 -17.52 -2.27 -15.65
CA ILE A 418 -18.35 -1.57 -16.63
C ILE A 418 -18.27 -2.25 -17.99
N LEU A 419 -17.07 -2.42 -18.56
CA LEU A 419 -16.90 -2.98 -19.89
C LEU A 419 -17.13 -4.49 -19.92
N ARG A 420 -16.53 -5.22 -18.99
CA ARG A 420 -16.54 -6.69 -18.96
C ARG A 420 -17.61 -7.28 -18.03
N ARG A 421 -18.32 -6.45 -17.26
CA ARG A 421 -19.41 -6.87 -16.34
C ARG A 421 -19.00 -8.01 -15.41
N ALA A 422 -17.81 -7.90 -14.84
CA ALA A 422 -17.15 -8.87 -13.97
C ALA A 422 -16.95 -10.26 -14.59
N ARG A 423 -16.84 -10.36 -15.93
CA ARG A 423 -16.59 -11.62 -16.65
C ARG A 423 -15.24 -11.60 -17.34
N LEU A 424 -14.33 -12.45 -16.88
CA LEU A 424 -13.02 -12.70 -17.47
C LEU A 424 -12.92 -14.14 -17.98
N HIS A 425 -12.20 -14.31 -19.08
CA HIS A 425 -11.69 -15.60 -19.55
C HIS A 425 -10.36 -15.90 -18.87
N LEU A 426 -10.35 -16.79 -17.87
CA LEU A 426 -9.21 -17.06 -16.99
C LEU A 426 -7.96 -17.49 -17.75
N VAL A 427 -8.12 -18.43 -18.68
CA VAL A 427 -6.99 -19.03 -19.42
C VAL A 427 -6.29 -18.00 -20.32
N ASP A 428 -7.06 -17.05 -20.86
CA ASP A 428 -6.50 -16.05 -21.77
C ASP A 428 -5.62 -15.02 -21.04
N LEU A 429 -5.70 -14.92 -19.71
CA LEU A 429 -4.83 -14.04 -18.91
C LEU A 429 -3.37 -14.51 -18.88
N TYR A 430 -3.08 -15.73 -19.35
CA TYR A 430 -1.75 -16.33 -19.36
C TYR A 430 -1.23 -16.62 -20.78
N ARG A 431 -2.04 -16.34 -21.81
CA ARG A 431 -1.80 -16.81 -23.18
C ARG A 431 -1.47 -15.67 -24.15
N ALA A 432 -0.29 -15.72 -24.75
CA ALA A 432 0.03 -14.86 -25.89
C ALA A 432 -0.94 -15.11 -27.05
N GLY A 433 -1.43 -14.05 -27.69
CA GLY A 433 -2.46 -14.13 -28.74
C GLY A 433 -3.89 -14.38 -28.23
N GLY A 434 -4.11 -14.53 -26.92
CA GLY A 434 -5.45 -14.60 -26.33
C GLY A 434 -6.18 -13.25 -26.31
N ARG A 435 -7.38 -13.21 -25.72
CA ARG A 435 -8.25 -12.00 -25.65
C ARG A 435 -7.58 -10.76 -25.05
N TYR A 436 -6.59 -10.93 -24.17
CA TYR A 436 -5.87 -9.83 -23.51
C TYR A 436 -4.46 -9.60 -24.06
N TRP A 437 -4.18 -10.11 -25.25
CA TRP A 437 -2.90 -9.83 -25.91
C TRP A 437 -2.83 -8.41 -26.49
N TYR A 438 -3.97 -7.85 -26.92
CA TYR A 438 -4.04 -6.53 -27.56
C TYR A 438 -3.00 -6.41 -28.69
N GLU A 439 -2.27 -5.29 -28.74
CA GLU A 439 -1.23 -5.03 -29.72
C GLU A 439 0.14 -5.29 -29.10
N GLY A 440 0.79 -6.37 -29.51
CA GLY A 440 2.12 -6.75 -29.01
C GLY A 440 2.19 -7.04 -27.51
N GLY A 441 1.07 -7.34 -26.85
CA GLY A 441 0.97 -7.52 -25.40
C GLY A 441 0.53 -6.27 -24.61
N TRP A 442 0.28 -5.15 -25.30
CA TRP A 442 -0.02 -3.85 -24.70
C TRP A 442 -1.39 -3.30 -25.14
N ASN A 443 -2.15 -2.79 -24.18
CA ASN A 443 -3.30 -1.95 -24.44
C ASN A 443 -2.91 -0.48 -24.37
N TRP A 444 -2.61 0.14 -25.52
CA TRP A 444 -2.23 1.56 -25.56
C TRP A 444 -3.29 2.48 -24.95
N ARG A 445 -4.57 2.08 -24.98
CA ARG A 445 -5.68 2.85 -24.40
C ARG A 445 -5.60 2.92 -22.89
N ALA A 446 -5.22 1.82 -22.24
CA ALA A 446 -4.95 1.78 -20.80
C ALA A 446 -3.74 2.64 -20.45
N VAL A 447 -2.67 2.57 -21.26
CA VAL A 447 -1.45 3.38 -21.05
C VAL A 447 -1.76 4.87 -21.18
N ALA A 448 -2.49 5.28 -22.23
CA ALA A 448 -2.88 6.67 -22.44
C ALA A 448 -3.77 7.20 -21.30
N ALA A 449 -4.73 6.38 -20.83
CA ALA A 449 -5.55 6.72 -19.68
C ALA A 449 -4.71 6.90 -18.40
N PHE A 450 -3.78 5.98 -18.15
CA PHE A 450 -2.87 6.03 -17.00
C PHE A 450 -1.99 7.27 -17.02
N VAL A 451 -1.32 7.56 -18.14
CA VAL A 451 -0.41 8.71 -18.27
C VAL A 451 -1.19 10.02 -18.11
N THR A 452 -2.34 10.15 -18.77
CA THR A 452 -3.15 11.37 -18.69
C THR A 452 -3.66 11.60 -17.28
N GLY A 453 -4.26 10.58 -16.66
CA GLY A 453 -4.74 10.70 -15.29
C GLY A 453 -3.62 10.92 -14.28
N GLY A 454 -2.45 10.32 -14.50
CA GLY A 454 -1.27 10.51 -13.65
C GLY A 454 -0.77 11.94 -13.71
N VAL A 455 -0.60 12.49 -14.91
CA VAL A 455 -0.19 13.89 -15.11
C VAL A 455 -1.18 14.85 -14.46
N LEU A 456 -2.49 14.63 -14.62
CA LEU A 456 -3.51 15.48 -13.98
C LEU A 456 -3.50 15.34 -12.45
N ALA A 457 -3.25 14.14 -11.93
CA ALA A 457 -3.28 13.85 -10.50
C ALA A 457 -2.04 14.34 -9.73
N VAL A 458 -0.85 14.27 -10.34
CA VAL A 458 0.41 14.57 -9.62
C VAL A 458 1.26 15.65 -10.29
N GLY A 459 0.96 16.05 -11.52
CA GLY A 459 1.79 17.01 -12.27
C GLY A 459 1.85 18.38 -11.62
N GLY A 460 0.82 18.77 -10.88
CA GLY A 460 0.78 20.01 -10.11
C GLY A 460 1.27 19.88 -8.67
N ALA A 461 1.69 18.70 -8.20
CA ALA A 461 2.10 18.50 -6.81
C ALA A 461 3.40 19.23 -6.50
N ASP A 462 3.54 19.65 -5.24
CA ASP A 462 4.82 20.10 -4.70
C ASP A 462 5.62 18.86 -4.28
N PHE A 463 6.84 18.74 -4.79
CA PHE A 463 7.74 17.62 -4.51
C PHE A 463 8.92 18.03 -3.62
N HIS A 464 8.87 19.18 -2.97
CA HIS A 464 9.90 19.58 -2.01
C HIS A 464 10.01 18.57 -0.84
N PRO A 465 11.22 18.20 -0.37
CA PRO A 465 12.56 18.63 -0.81
C PRO A 465 13.23 17.70 -1.85
N LEU A 466 12.46 16.84 -2.53
CA LEU A 466 12.99 15.96 -3.58
C LEU A 466 13.27 16.72 -4.88
N VAL A 467 12.34 17.57 -5.29
CA VAL A 467 12.44 18.41 -6.49
C VAL A 467 11.98 19.82 -6.12
N ALA A 468 12.73 20.83 -6.57
CA ALA A 468 12.36 22.22 -6.33
C ALA A 468 11.22 22.64 -7.27
N GLY A 469 10.12 23.11 -6.69
CA GLY A 469 8.97 23.66 -7.42
C GLY A 469 7.98 22.61 -7.93
N ARG A 470 6.87 23.10 -8.48
CA ARG A 470 5.81 22.28 -9.09
C ARG A 470 6.13 22.01 -10.56
N PRO A 471 6.13 20.75 -11.05
CA PRO A 471 6.44 20.46 -12.46
C PRO A 471 5.49 21.15 -13.44
N VAL A 472 4.20 21.21 -13.09
CA VAL A 472 3.15 21.85 -13.89
C VAL A 472 2.28 22.72 -12.98
N PRO A 473 2.68 23.97 -12.67
CA PRO A 473 2.05 24.79 -11.64
C PRO A 473 0.53 25.00 -11.79
N PHE A 474 0.02 25.11 -13.03
CA PHE A 474 -1.41 25.32 -13.25
C PHE A 474 -2.29 24.10 -12.88
N LEU A 475 -1.69 22.92 -12.66
CA LEU A 475 -2.37 21.72 -12.20
C LEU A 475 -2.42 21.60 -10.66
N GLU A 476 -1.89 22.58 -9.92
CA GLU A 476 -1.91 22.60 -8.45
C GLU A 476 -3.30 22.29 -7.86
N PRO A 477 -4.40 22.92 -8.31
CA PRO A 477 -5.73 22.63 -7.76
C PRO A 477 -6.19 21.18 -7.99
N LEU A 478 -5.64 20.48 -8.98
CA LEU A 478 -5.96 19.08 -9.22
C LEU A 478 -5.11 18.14 -8.34
N ALA A 479 -3.88 18.55 -8.03
CA ALA A 479 -2.97 17.77 -7.19
C ALA A 479 -3.49 17.62 -5.75
N ASP A 480 -4.14 18.65 -5.22
CA ASP A 480 -4.83 18.62 -3.92
C ASP A 480 -5.93 17.54 -3.86
N TYR A 481 -6.49 17.17 -5.02
CA TYR A 481 -7.49 16.12 -5.18
C TYR A 481 -6.94 14.90 -5.93
N GLY A 482 -5.61 14.72 -5.91
CA GLY A 482 -4.88 13.86 -6.85
C GLY A 482 -5.42 12.43 -6.96
N TRP A 483 -5.77 11.78 -5.84
CA TRP A 483 -6.35 10.44 -5.87
C TRP A 483 -7.69 10.38 -6.63
N ALA A 484 -8.62 11.28 -6.32
CA ALA A 484 -9.93 11.33 -6.95
C ALA A 484 -9.83 11.74 -8.43
N VAL A 485 -8.97 12.71 -8.74
CA VAL A 485 -8.66 13.13 -10.11
C VAL A 485 -8.08 11.96 -10.90
N GLY A 486 -7.07 11.27 -10.37
CA GLY A 486 -6.43 10.13 -11.02
C GLY A 486 -7.42 9.01 -11.32
N LEU A 487 -8.23 8.62 -10.33
CA LEU A 487 -9.27 7.60 -10.48
C LEU A 487 -10.33 8.01 -11.52
N GLY A 488 -10.93 9.18 -11.34
CA GLY A 488 -12.03 9.64 -12.19
C GLY A 488 -11.62 9.85 -13.64
N THR A 489 -10.50 10.54 -13.86
CA THR A 489 -9.99 10.83 -15.22
C THR A 489 -9.62 9.56 -15.97
N SER A 490 -8.88 8.65 -15.33
CA SER A 490 -8.43 7.40 -15.96
C SER A 490 -9.59 6.46 -16.24
N LEU A 491 -10.57 6.38 -15.32
CA LEU A 491 -11.81 5.62 -15.50
C LEU A 491 -12.57 6.13 -16.74
N LEU A 492 -12.86 7.43 -16.79
CA LEU A 492 -13.64 8.03 -17.87
C LEU A 492 -12.92 7.93 -19.22
N LEU A 493 -11.63 8.29 -19.25
CA LEU A 493 -10.84 8.27 -20.47
C LEU A 493 -10.67 6.84 -21.00
N TYR A 494 -10.44 5.86 -20.13
CA TYR A 494 -10.37 4.46 -20.54
C TYR A 494 -11.68 3.97 -21.16
N LEU A 495 -12.84 4.32 -20.58
CA LEU A 495 -14.15 3.98 -21.15
C LEU A 495 -14.35 4.58 -22.54
N VAL A 496 -13.98 5.85 -22.72
CA VAL A 496 -14.08 6.54 -24.02
C VAL A 496 -13.17 5.87 -25.04
N LEU A 497 -11.89 5.66 -24.71
CA LEU A 497 -10.93 5.06 -25.61
C LEU A 497 -11.31 3.63 -25.97
N MET A 498 -11.89 2.84 -25.04
CA MET A 498 -12.32 1.47 -25.29
C MET A 498 -13.54 1.33 -26.21
N ARG A 499 -14.26 2.43 -26.49
CA ARG A 499 -15.33 2.48 -27.51
C ARG A 499 -14.82 2.65 -28.94
N LEU A 500 -13.59 3.14 -29.12
CA LEU A 500 -13.00 3.30 -30.45
C LEU A 500 -12.84 1.91 -31.12
N PRO A 501 -13.03 1.79 -32.46
CA PRO A 501 -12.84 0.53 -33.17
C PRO A 501 -11.47 -0.07 -32.87
N ALA A 502 -11.40 -1.37 -32.57
CA ALA A 502 -10.12 -2.04 -32.38
C ALA A 502 -9.41 -2.18 -33.72
N THR A 503 -8.10 -1.93 -33.76
CA THR A 503 -7.25 -2.13 -34.94
C THR A 503 -7.14 -3.61 -35.34
N ARG A 504 -7.53 -4.53 -34.46
CA ARG A 504 -7.70 -5.97 -34.73
C ARG A 504 -9.06 -6.47 -34.23
N PRO A 505 -9.72 -7.42 -34.91
CA PRO A 505 -10.95 -8.04 -34.42
C PRO A 505 -10.69 -8.68 -33.05
N ARG A 506 -11.51 -8.34 -32.05
CA ARG A 506 -11.49 -9.06 -30.77
C ARG A 506 -11.88 -10.51 -31.03
N VAL A 507 -11.16 -11.47 -30.45
CA VAL A 507 -11.60 -12.88 -30.43
C VAL A 507 -13.04 -12.89 -29.89
N PRO A 508 -14.03 -13.45 -30.62
CA PRO A 508 -15.42 -13.38 -30.23
C PRO A 508 -15.62 -13.84 -28.79
N GLU A 509 -16.49 -13.17 -28.05
CA GLU A 509 -17.03 -13.73 -26.83
C GLU A 509 -17.83 -14.97 -27.22
N GLY A 510 -17.24 -16.16 -27.08
CA GLY A 510 -17.95 -17.42 -27.23
C GLY A 510 -19.25 -17.41 -26.41
N PRO A 511 -20.30 -18.14 -26.86
CA PRO A 511 -21.64 -18.04 -26.31
C PRO A 511 -21.61 -18.15 -24.79
N ALA A 512 -22.33 -17.24 -24.12
CA ALA A 512 -22.53 -17.31 -22.70
C ALA A 512 -23.04 -18.71 -22.36
N ALA A 513 -22.31 -19.47 -21.53
CA ALA A 513 -22.79 -20.73 -21.02
C ALA A 513 -24.16 -20.45 -20.40
N ALA A 514 -25.20 -21.05 -20.98
CA ALA A 514 -26.55 -20.97 -20.49
C ALA A 514 -26.53 -21.40 -19.02
N GLN A 515 -26.94 -20.50 -18.13
CA GLN A 515 -27.15 -20.85 -16.73
C GLN A 515 -28.34 -21.82 -16.68
N PRO A 516 -28.24 -22.97 -15.99
CA PRO A 516 -29.43 -23.70 -15.56
C PRO A 516 -30.19 -22.89 -14.50
#